data_AF-A0A9X2TEX8-F1
#
_entry.id   AF-A0A9X2TEX8-F1
#
_cell.length_a   1.000
_cell.length_b   1.000
_cell.length_c   1.000
_cell.angle_alpha   90.00
_cell.angle_beta   90.00
_cell.angle_gamma   90.00
#
_symmetry.space_group_name_H-M   'P 1'
#
loop_
_entity.id
_entity.type
_entity.pdbx_description
1 polymer ?
#
loop_
_entity_poly.entity_id
_entity_poly.type
_entity_poly.pdbx_seq_one_letter_code
_entity_poly.pdbx_strand_id
1 'polypeptide(L)'
;MAILSFALTTEELLDGTKTVTRRDWKDSHMSNWQEWYEAGRRVHSAYDQLPIAGGEKIAEIRLTERPYWERLKDMPESDLEAEGGMVDTRAEFYELIGLPPSAEVAVVRFEVV
;
A
#
# COMPACT_ATOMS: atom_id res chain seq x y z
N MET A 1 -3.89 -14.28 7.80
CA MET A 1 -2.86 -14.13 6.77
C MET A 1 -3.01 -12.72 6.22
N ALA A 2 -1.96 -11.91 6.26
CA ALA A 2 -1.99 -10.55 5.72
C ALA A 2 -1.73 -10.61 4.22
N ILE A 3 -2.60 -9.96 3.44
CA ILE A 3 -2.43 -9.84 2.00
C ILE A 3 -2.61 -8.39 1.60
N LEU A 4 -1.87 -7.97 0.58
CA LEU A 4 -2.11 -6.71 -0.13
C LEU A 4 -2.41 -7.02 -1.60
N SER A 5 -3.47 -6.42 -2.13
CA SER A 5 -3.82 -6.53 -3.55
C SER A 5 -3.38 -5.28 -4.32
N PHE A 6 -2.93 -5.47 -5.56
CA PHE A 6 -2.31 -4.44 -6.41
C PHE A 6 -2.92 -4.37 -7.82
N ALA A 7 -4.25 -4.49 -7.93
CA ALA A 7 -4.96 -4.67 -9.21
C ALA A 7 -4.64 -3.65 -10.31
N LEU A 8 -4.43 -2.39 -9.95
CA LEU A 8 -4.12 -1.32 -10.90
C LEU A 8 -2.61 -1.10 -11.08
N THR A 9 -1.79 -1.69 -10.22
CA THR A 9 -0.36 -1.39 -10.10
C THR A 9 0.47 -2.68 -10.01
N THR A 10 0.07 -3.70 -10.75
CA THR A 10 0.70 -5.03 -10.70
C THR A 10 2.08 -4.98 -11.36
N GLU A 11 2.19 -4.31 -12.51
CA GLU A 11 3.44 -4.23 -13.27
C GLU A 11 4.49 -3.42 -12.49
N GLU A 12 4.08 -2.29 -11.90
CA GLU A 12 4.92 -1.41 -11.09
C GLU A 12 5.32 -2.04 -9.75
N LEU A 13 4.49 -2.96 -9.23
CA LEU A 13 4.92 -3.78 -8.12
C LEU A 13 6.04 -4.73 -8.56
N LEU A 14 5.84 -5.46 -9.65
CA LEU A 14 6.76 -6.50 -10.10
C LEU A 14 8.09 -5.95 -10.61
N ASP A 15 8.12 -4.74 -11.16
CA ASP A 15 9.36 -4.06 -11.57
C ASP A 15 10.10 -3.36 -10.41
N GLY A 16 9.48 -3.30 -9.23
CA GLY A 16 10.05 -2.71 -8.01
C GLY A 16 9.90 -1.19 -7.90
N THR A 17 9.22 -0.54 -8.84
CA THR A 17 8.92 0.91 -8.79
C THR A 17 7.99 1.22 -7.62
N LYS A 18 6.96 0.39 -7.42
CA LYS A 18 6.00 0.55 -6.34
C LYS A 18 6.57 0.03 -5.03
N THR A 19 6.89 0.96 -4.13
CA THR A 19 7.50 0.68 -2.82
C THR A 19 6.66 1.19 -1.65
N VAL A 20 5.54 1.87 -1.94
CA VAL A 20 4.58 2.32 -0.93
C VAL A 20 3.16 2.09 -1.42
N THR A 21 2.25 1.84 -0.48
CA THR A 21 0.81 1.82 -0.75
C THR A 21 0.02 2.49 0.35
N ARG A 22 -0.96 3.29 -0.06
CA ARG A 22 -1.96 3.93 0.81
C ARG A 22 -3.30 3.19 0.77
N ARG A 23 -3.92 3.00 1.93
CA ARG A 23 -5.17 2.25 2.07
C ARG A 23 -6.13 2.89 3.08
N ASP A 24 -7.42 2.86 2.75
CA ASP A 24 -8.50 3.15 3.69
C ASP A 24 -8.76 1.93 4.56
N TRP A 25 -8.09 1.88 5.71
CA TRP A 25 -8.19 0.78 6.66
C TRP A 25 -8.98 1.19 7.89
N LYS A 26 -9.56 0.18 8.56
CA LYS A 26 -10.06 0.34 9.92
C LYS A 26 -8.89 0.27 10.90
N ASP A 27 -9.01 0.92 12.05
CA ASP A 27 -8.02 0.88 13.13
C ASP A 27 -7.57 -0.53 13.49
N SER A 28 -8.51 -1.48 13.59
CA SER A 28 -8.19 -2.88 13.89
C SER A 28 -7.31 -3.54 12.82
N HIS A 29 -7.47 -3.15 11.55
CA HIS A 29 -6.62 -3.65 10.48
C HIS A 29 -5.20 -3.08 10.62
N MET A 30 -5.06 -1.78 10.88
CA MET A 30 -3.76 -1.16 11.14
C MET A 30 -3.05 -1.79 12.34
N SER A 31 -3.75 -1.96 13.47
CA SER A 31 -3.18 -2.55 14.68
C SER A 31 -2.60 -3.94 14.41
N ASN A 32 -3.32 -4.80 13.67
CA ASN A 32 -2.81 -6.12 13.29
C ASN A 32 -1.51 -6.05 12.50
N TRP A 33 -1.40 -5.12 11.54
CA TRP A 33 -0.19 -4.96 10.74
C TRP A 33 0.99 -4.44 11.56
N GLN A 34 0.75 -3.50 12.48
CA GLN A 34 1.77 -3.02 13.41
C GLN A 34 2.24 -4.15 14.34
N GLU A 35 1.32 -4.94 14.89
CA GLU A 35 1.64 -6.11 15.72
C GLU A 35 2.47 -7.15 14.95
N TRP A 36 2.14 -7.42 13.69
CA TRP A 36 2.93 -8.34 12.85
C TRP A 36 4.34 -7.82 12.60
N TYR A 37 4.48 -6.53 12.31
CA TYR A 37 5.79 -5.89 12.15
C TYR A 37 6.63 -6.02 13.43
N GLU A 38 6.04 -5.75 14.59
CA GLU A 38 6.68 -5.85 15.91
C GLU A 38 7.05 -7.29 16.29
N ALA A 39 6.22 -8.27 15.89
CA ALA A 39 6.49 -9.69 16.05
C ALA A 39 7.53 -10.24 15.05
N GLY A 40 8.15 -9.39 14.22
CA GLY A 40 9.13 -9.79 13.20
C GLY A 40 8.53 -10.45 11.95
N ARG A 41 7.20 -10.48 11.83
CA ARG A 41 6.48 -11.03 10.67
C ARG A 41 6.34 -9.96 9.59
N ARG A 42 7.44 -9.61 8.94
CA ARG A 42 7.51 -8.51 7.97
C ARG A 42 7.21 -8.91 6.52
N VAL A 43 7.21 -10.20 6.22
CA VAL A 43 6.95 -10.70 4.86
C VAL A 43 5.48 -11.06 4.71
N HIS A 44 4.83 -10.47 3.70
CA HIS A 44 3.42 -10.66 3.40
C HIS A 44 3.22 -10.97 1.92
N SER A 45 2.10 -11.60 1.59
CA SER A 45 1.81 -11.96 0.20
C SER A 45 1.15 -10.80 -0.54
N ALA A 46 1.65 -10.53 -1.74
CA ALA A 46 1.06 -9.60 -2.69
C ALA A 46 0.25 -10.37 -3.73
N TYR A 47 -0.94 -9.85 -4.05
CA TYR A 47 -1.87 -10.42 -5.01
C TYR A 47 -2.19 -9.40 -6.11
N ASP A 48 -2.53 -9.87 -7.32
CA ASP A 48 -3.06 -9.00 -8.36
C ASP A 48 -4.45 -8.49 -7.97
N GLN A 49 -5.32 -9.33 -7.42
CA GLN A 49 -6.66 -8.98 -6.97
C GLN A 49 -6.96 -9.64 -5.62
N LEU A 50 -8.07 -9.26 -5.00
CA LEU A 50 -8.55 -9.98 -3.82
C LEU A 50 -8.77 -11.47 -4.15
N PRO A 51 -8.30 -12.42 -3.32
CA PRO A 51 -8.46 -13.86 -3.57
C PRO A 51 -9.91 -14.30 -3.74
N ILE A 52 -10.83 -13.66 -3.00
CA ILE A 52 -12.27 -13.94 -3.09
C ILE A 52 -12.87 -13.57 -4.46
N ALA A 53 -12.19 -12.71 -5.22
CA ALA A 53 -12.55 -12.31 -6.56
C ALA A 53 -11.69 -13.01 -7.63
N GLY A 54 -11.03 -14.13 -7.27
CA GLY A 54 -10.20 -14.92 -8.18
C GLY A 54 -8.76 -14.43 -8.33
N GLY A 55 -8.29 -13.50 -7.49
CA GLY A 55 -6.91 -13.03 -7.54
C GLY A 55 -5.87 -14.08 -7.18
N GLU A 56 -4.72 -13.99 -7.81
CA GLU A 56 -3.57 -14.88 -7.67
C GLU A 56 -2.42 -14.19 -6.93
N LYS A 57 -1.61 -14.98 -6.22
CA LYS A 57 -0.42 -14.46 -5.55
C LYS A 57 0.63 -14.14 -6.62
N ILE A 58 1.06 -12.88 -6.68
CA ILE A 58 2.03 -12.40 -7.68
C ILE A 58 3.44 -12.21 -7.11
N ALA A 59 3.56 -11.89 -5.83
CA ALA A 59 4.86 -11.64 -5.19
C ALA A 59 4.80 -11.82 -3.67
N GLU A 60 5.96 -11.73 -3.04
CA GLU A 60 6.08 -11.47 -1.61
C GLU A 60 6.66 -10.06 -1.42
N ILE A 61 6.16 -9.38 -0.39
CA ILE A 61 6.62 -8.04 -0.02
C ILE A 61 7.12 -8.05 1.41
N ARG A 62 8.25 -7.40 1.66
CA ARG A 62 8.79 -7.19 2.99
C ARG A 62 8.56 -5.75 3.43
N LEU A 63 7.94 -5.57 4.59
CA LEU A 63 7.81 -4.27 5.23
C LEU A 63 9.17 -3.69 5.57
N THR A 64 9.45 -2.50 5.04
CA THR A 64 10.68 -1.74 5.31
C THR A 64 10.54 -0.82 6.52
N GLU A 65 9.29 -0.46 6.87
CA GLU A 65 8.95 0.35 8.04
C GLU A 65 7.66 -0.17 8.72
N ARG A 66 7.47 0.21 9.99
CA ARG A 66 6.23 -0.04 10.72
C ARG A 66 5.09 0.75 10.05
N PRO A 67 3.98 0.12 9.63
CA PRO A 67 2.85 0.83 9.05
C PRO A 67 2.33 1.94 9.96
N TYR A 68 2.00 3.08 9.36
CA TYR A 68 1.64 4.29 10.11
C TYR A 68 0.48 5.02 9.43
N TRP A 69 -0.14 5.92 10.20
CA TRP A 69 -1.21 6.79 9.70
C TRP A 69 -0.61 8.10 9.19
N GLU A 70 -1.07 8.52 8.02
CA GLU A 70 -0.67 9.79 7.40
C GLU A 70 -1.89 10.45 6.79
N ARG A 71 -1.97 11.78 6.86
CA ARG A 71 -2.99 12.51 6.11
C ARG A 71 -2.56 12.60 4.66
N LEU A 72 -3.50 12.41 3.74
CA LEU A 72 -3.23 12.45 2.30
C LEU A 72 -2.56 13.76 1.85
N LYS A 73 -2.94 14.90 2.42
CA LYS A 73 -2.31 16.19 2.13
C LYS A 73 -0.82 16.28 2.50
N ASP A 74 -0.40 15.47 3.46
CA ASP A 74 0.97 15.44 4.00
C ASP A 74 1.85 14.45 3.22
N MET A 75 1.28 13.72 2.24
CA MET A 75 2.01 12.85 1.32
C MET A 75 3.11 13.62 0.55
N PRO A 76 4.36 13.12 0.56
CA PRO A 76 5.42 13.65 -0.30
C PRO A 76 5.11 13.47 -1.78
N GLU A 77 5.49 14.42 -2.63
CA GLU A 77 5.26 14.30 -4.09
C GLU A 77 6.07 13.16 -4.71
N SER A 78 7.24 12.82 -4.16
CA SER A 78 8.02 11.64 -4.56
C SER A 78 7.27 10.33 -4.34
N ASP A 79 6.29 10.30 -3.44
CA ASP A 79 5.51 9.08 -3.20
C ASP A 79 4.49 8.83 -4.33
N LEU A 80 4.21 9.78 -5.22
CA LEU A 80 3.33 9.55 -6.39
C LEU A 80 3.95 8.52 -7.34
N GLU A 81 5.26 8.64 -7.62
CA GLU A 81 6.01 7.66 -8.40
C GLU A 81 6.11 6.33 -7.63
N ALA A 82 6.43 6.37 -6.34
CA ALA A 82 6.55 5.17 -5.50
C ALA A 82 5.20 4.45 -5.22
N GLU A 83 4.06 5.11 -5.48
CA GLU A 83 2.73 4.51 -5.49
C GLU A 83 2.43 3.77 -6.81
N GLY A 84 3.34 3.79 -7.78
CA GLY A 84 3.16 3.18 -9.10
C GLY A 84 2.87 4.19 -10.22
N GLY A 85 3.17 5.48 -10.01
CA GLY A 85 3.20 6.48 -11.10
C GLY A 85 1.88 6.71 -11.84
N MET A 86 0.74 6.33 -11.25
CA MET A 86 -0.57 6.38 -11.92
C MET A 86 -1.05 7.81 -12.20
N VAL A 87 -0.51 8.79 -11.48
CA VAL A 87 -0.91 10.19 -11.55
C VAL A 87 0.31 11.10 -11.29
N ASP A 88 0.30 12.29 -11.89
CA ASP A 88 1.40 13.25 -11.78
C ASP A 88 1.20 14.24 -10.63
N THR A 89 -0.03 14.34 -10.10
CA THR A 89 -0.37 15.30 -9.04
C THR A 89 -1.09 14.66 -7.85
N ARG A 90 -0.93 15.27 -6.67
CA ARG A 90 -1.67 14.88 -5.47
C ARG A 90 -3.19 15.04 -5.63
N ALA A 91 -3.63 16.03 -6.41
CA ALA A 91 -5.05 16.26 -6.66
C ALA A 91 -5.70 15.08 -7.39
N GLU A 92 -5.05 14.61 -8.47
CA GLU A 92 -5.49 13.42 -9.20
C GLU A 92 -5.41 12.17 -8.33
N PHE A 93 -4.41 12.06 -7.45
CA PHE A 93 -4.32 10.96 -6.50
C PHE A 93 -5.54 10.91 -5.57
N TYR A 94 -5.99 12.05 -5.06
CA TYR A 94 -7.19 12.12 -4.20
C TYR A 94 -8.45 11.66 -4.94
N GLU A 95 -8.58 11.99 -6.22
CA GLU A 95 -9.68 11.53 -7.06
C GLU A 95 -9.60 10.02 -7.34
N LEU A 96 -8.40 9.50 -7.62
CA LEU A 96 -8.16 8.08 -7.87
C LEU A 96 -8.57 7.21 -6.67
N ILE A 97 -8.23 7.64 -5.45
CA ILE A 97 -8.57 6.91 -4.22
C ILE A 97 -9.97 7.27 -3.68
N GLY A 98 -10.58 8.36 -4.17
CA GLY A 98 -11.90 8.83 -3.75
C GLY A 98 -11.97 9.39 -2.32
N LEU A 99 -10.86 9.91 -1.79
CA LEU A 99 -10.77 10.42 -0.42
C LEU A 99 -10.36 11.90 -0.39
N PRO A 100 -10.86 12.69 0.57
CA PRO A 100 -10.47 14.09 0.70
C PRO A 100 -9.02 14.23 1.20
N PRO A 101 -8.33 15.35 0.92
CA PRO A 101 -6.94 15.58 1.37
C PRO A 101 -6.74 15.51 2.89
N SER A 102 -7.80 15.74 3.66
CA SER A 102 -7.78 15.67 5.12
C SER A 102 -7.96 14.25 5.67
N ALA A 103 -8.31 13.27 4.84
CA ALA A 103 -8.46 11.89 5.29
C ALA A 103 -7.12 11.30 5.71
N GLU A 104 -7.18 10.50 6.76
CA GLU A 104 -6.05 9.78 7.33
C GLU A 104 -6.08 8.36 6.76
N VAL A 105 -4.97 7.94 6.14
CA VAL A 105 -4.85 6.67 5.44
C VAL A 105 -3.68 5.87 5.99
N ALA A 106 -3.80 4.55 5.89
CA ALA A 106 -2.73 3.64 6.28
C ALA A 106 -1.63 3.68 5.22
N VAL A 107 -0.41 4.02 5.61
CA VAL A 107 0.78 3.98 4.77
C VAL A 107 1.55 2.70 5.08
N VAL A 108 1.83 1.93 4.04
CA VAL A 108 2.63 0.70 4.12
C VAL A 108 3.79 0.82 3.15
N ARG A 109 5.02 0.89 3.66
CA ARG A 109 6.27 0.89 2.88
C ARG A 109 6.88 -0.51 2.83
N PHE A 110 7.31 -0.93 1.66
CA PHE A 110 7.79 -2.28 1.42
C PHE A 110 8.78 -2.38 0.24
N GLU A 111 9.47 -3.52 0.18
CA GLU A 111 10.27 -3.98 -0.96
C GLU A 111 9.74 -5.34 -1.44
N VAL A 112 9.85 -5.64 -2.74
CA VAL A 112 9.58 -6.99 -3.27
C VAL A 112 10.76 -7.91 -2.94
N VAL A 113 10.46 -9.17 -2.57
CA VAL A 113 11.46 -10.20 -2.19
C VAL A 113 11.40 -11.45 -3.06
#